data_AF-A0A3R7NHA9-F1
#
_entry.id   AF-A0A3R7NHA9-F1
#
_cell.length_a   1.000
_cell.length_b   1.000
_cell.length_c   1.000
_cell.angle_alpha   90.00
_cell.angle_beta   90.00
_cell.angle_gamma   90.00
#
_symmetry.space_group_name_H-M   'P 1'
#
loop_
_entity.id
_entity.type
_entity.pdbx_description
1 polymer ?
#
loop_
_entity_poly.entity_id
_entity_poly.type
_entity_poly.pdbx_seq_one_letter_code
_entity_poly.pdbx_strand_id
1 'polypeptide(L)'
;MLRGSGTLLKKGWTHNPGRTRRGGKNLAWRPKLSERVLDQFVPLNLAFPRRHPNAWHELQFNLLGYTKWPKEVGFYNAGDNFELTPEAMFRLYLKNRDEAFWTRLHNEKVVVHLMPKVESDPKQYMERVNDIFRHHIKRFGSDHYIYNAVMQAAAFAKDLPRCEQLLGEMRSIGLEPNAQTYVNMMLAVRLAGAPREKAEAYFKEGVKTDALSAVMRLDTEFQMWMDQLERLGSFTAKSGYLSVNEEGAKPMPCDMWALWGWHRSEAKFISRKRMIDEQVRNRVRSGRELVGTVYSKSRRQPWAKYNGMFPFDYNGPARRRGVAFEDAPAPQHNKEVCETAF
;
A
#
# COMPACT_ATOMS: atom_id res chain seq x y z
N MET A 1 31.78 19.09 32.77
CA MET A 1 32.59 17.85 32.85
C MET A 1 32.12 16.88 31.79
N LEU A 2 32.93 16.63 30.76
CA LEU A 2 33.13 15.33 30.10
C LEU A 2 34.24 15.54 29.07
N ARG A 3 35.43 15.08 29.44
CA ARG A 3 36.66 15.14 28.65
C ARG A 3 36.57 14.13 27.50
N GLY A 4 37.10 14.52 26.35
CA GLY A 4 37.21 13.69 25.17
C GLY A 4 37.89 12.35 25.45
N SER A 5 37.21 11.27 25.08
CA SER A 5 37.76 9.92 25.03
C SER A 5 38.62 9.80 23.76
N GLY A 6 39.88 10.23 23.86
CA GLY A 6 40.91 9.90 22.89
C GLY A 6 41.14 8.39 22.89
N THR A 7 41.11 7.79 21.71
CA THR A 7 41.39 6.38 21.45
C THR A 7 42.79 6.04 21.97
N LEU A 8 42.85 5.31 23.09
CA LEU A 8 44.08 4.78 23.67
C LEU A 8 44.58 3.60 22.82
N LEU A 9 45.22 3.89 21.69
CA LEU A 9 46.11 2.94 21.04
C LEU A 9 47.38 2.86 21.90
N LYS A 10 47.58 1.72 22.57
CA LYS A 10 48.77 1.40 23.36
C LYS A 10 50.04 1.76 22.58
N LYS A 11 50.69 2.81 23.05
CA LYS A 11 51.94 3.37 22.55
C LYS A 11 53.09 2.48 23.05
N GLY A 12 53.44 1.44 22.29
CA GLY A 12 54.73 0.76 22.45
C GLY A 12 55.83 1.70 21.95
N TRP A 13 56.45 2.44 22.88
CA TRP A 13 57.56 3.35 22.56
C TRP A 13 58.86 2.56 22.41
N THR A 14 59.34 2.46 21.18
CA THR A 14 60.77 2.42 20.91
C THR A 14 61.07 3.64 20.03
N HIS A 15 61.67 4.67 20.61
CA HIS A 15 62.16 5.85 19.91
C HIS A 15 63.25 5.42 18.92
N ASN A 16 63.11 5.76 17.64
CA ASN A 16 64.14 5.55 16.63
C ASN A 16 64.11 6.69 15.59
N PRO A 17 65.25 7.29 15.20
CA PRO A 17 65.32 8.55 14.46
C PRO A 17 65.22 8.33 12.95
N GLY A 18 64.14 7.69 12.50
CA GLY A 18 63.79 7.57 11.09
C GLY A 18 62.29 7.76 10.93
N ARG A 19 61.87 8.77 10.16
CA ARG A 19 60.46 9.16 9.92
C ARG A 19 59.60 8.10 9.21
N THR A 20 60.04 6.85 9.11
CA THR A 20 59.36 5.78 8.38
C THR A 20 58.93 4.65 9.31
N ARG A 21 57.67 4.22 9.15
CA ARG A 21 57.03 3.21 10.01
C ARG A 21 57.70 1.83 9.85
N ARG A 22 58.06 1.19 10.97
CA ARG A 22 58.73 -0.13 11.00
C ARG A 22 57.81 -1.34 10.90
N GLY A 23 56.52 -1.22 11.25
CA GLY A 23 55.57 -2.36 11.33
C GLY A 23 54.23 -2.15 10.61
N GLY A 24 53.37 -3.17 10.64
CA GLY A 24 51.99 -3.21 10.12
C GLY A 24 51.82 -2.75 8.66
N LYS A 25 52.66 -3.30 7.80
CA LYS A 25 52.62 -3.12 6.35
C LYS A 25 51.51 -3.92 5.66
N ASN A 26 50.66 -4.61 6.41
CA ASN A 26 49.51 -5.33 5.87
C ASN A 26 48.49 -4.34 5.33
N LEU A 27 48.43 -4.22 3.99
CA LEU A 27 47.60 -3.24 3.29
C LEU A 27 46.11 -3.55 3.37
N ALA A 28 45.73 -4.79 3.66
CA ALA A 28 44.32 -5.17 3.83
C ALA A 28 43.68 -4.47 5.04
N TRP A 29 44.45 -4.26 6.12
CA TRP A 29 43.96 -3.61 7.34
C TRP A 29 44.45 -2.17 7.49
N ARG A 30 45.54 -1.82 6.83
CA ARG A 30 46.12 -0.47 6.88
C ARG A 30 46.61 -0.06 5.49
N PRO A 31 45.69 0.30 4.59
CA PRO A 31 46.04 0.76 3.26
C PRO A 31 46.93 2.01 3.33
N LYS A 32 47.84 2.14 2.37
CA LYS A 32 48.73 3.31 2.24
C LYS A 32 48.02 4.44 1.49
N LEU A 33 46.88 4.89 2.02
CA LEU A 33 46.09 6.00 1.49
C LEU A 33 46.07 7.13 2.52
N SER A 34 45.85 8.37 2.05
CA SER A 34 45.66 9.51 2.96
C SER A 34 44.28 9.49 3.60
N GLU A 35 44.13 10.11 4.78
CA GLU A 35 42.84 10.21 5.47
C GLU A 35 41.78 10.90 4.60
N ARG A 36 42.14 12.00 3.91
CA ARG A 36 41.25 12.70 2.95
C ARG A 36 40.67 11.78 1.87
N VAL A 37 41.46 10.81 1.39
CA VAL A 37 41.00 9.83 0.40
C VAL A 37 40.13 8.75 1.07
N LEU A 38 40.39 8.40 2.32
CA LEU A 38 39.61 7.43 3.08
C LEU A 38 38.26 7.98 3.55
N ASP A 39 38.14 9.29 3.80
CA ASP A 39 36.93 9.93 4.31
C ASP A 39 35.70 9.71 3.41
N GLN A 40 35.87 9.71 2.09
CA GLN A 40 34.78 9.43 1.14
C GLN A 40 34.27 7.97 1.22
N PHE A 41 35.06 7.07 1.81
CA PHE A 41 34.72 5.66 2.00
C PHE A 41 34.22 5.35 3.43
N VAL A 42 34.28 6.30 4.36
CA VAL A 42 33.74 6.12 5.71
C VAL A 42 32.21 6.12 5.63
N PRO A 43 31.53 5.01 5.94
CA PRO A 43 30.09 4.90 5.73
C PRO A 43 29.32 5.61 6.85
N LEU A 44 28.96 6.88 6.64
CA LEU A 44 28.16 7.65 7.60
C LEU A 44 26.68 7.27 7.59
N ASN A 45 26.16 6.79 6.45
CA ASN A 45 24.79 6.29 6.30
C ASN A 45 24.82 4.82 5.84
N LEU A 46 25.26 3.95 6.74
CA LEU A 46 25.40 2.53 6.47
C LEU A 46 24.03 1.84 6.40
N ALA A 47 23.66 1.32 5.22
CA ALA A 47 22.41 0.58 5.03
C ALA A 47 22.52 -0.90 5.41
N PHE A 48 23.70 -1.51 5.20
CA PHE A 48 23.97 -2.91 5.50
C PHE A 48 25.38 -3.08 6.09
N PRO A 49 25.59 -3.89 7.14
CA PRO A 49 24.59 -4.68 7.89
C PRO A 49 23.56 -3.81 8.62
N ARG A 50 22.37 -4.39 8.87
CA ARG A 50 21.29 -3.68 9.57
C ARG A 50 21.68 -3.38 11.02
N ARG A 51 21.22 -2.23 11.51
CA ARG A 51 21.48 -1.75 12.89
C ARG A 51 20.35 -2.03 13.89
N HIS A 52 19.18 -2.45 13.40
CA HIS A 52 18.00 -2.69 14.23
C HIS A 52 17.85 -4.20 14.51
N PRO A 53 17.95 -4.64 15.78
CA PRO A 53 17.79 -6.05 16.13
C PRO A 53 16.31 -6.47 16.15
N ASN A 54 16.05 -7.76 15.95
CA ASN A 54 14.69 -8.33 15.91
C ASN A 54 13.85 -8.00 17.16
N ALA A 55 14.48 -7.94 18.34
CA ALA A 55 13.82 -7.61 19.60
C ALA A 55 13.19 -6.19 19.62
N TRP A 56 13.60 -5.29 18.72
CA TRP A 56 13.06 -3.93 18.66
C TRP A 56 11.81 -3.82 17.77
N HIS A 57 11.50 -4.81 16.94
CA HIS A 57 10.36 -4.72 16.02
C HIS A 57 9.04 -4.59 16.76
N GLU A 58 8.80 -5.42 17.78
CA GLU A 58 7.60 -5.34 18.60
C GLU A 58 7.53 -4.05 19.42
N LEU A 59 8.67 -3.59 19.95
CA LEU A 59 8.74 -2.31 20.66
C LEU A 59 8.37 -1.14 19.76
N GLN A 60 8.88 -1.14 18.52
CA GLN A 60 8.54 -0.13 17.52
C GLN A 60 7.07 -0.22 17.11
N PHE A 61 6.55 -1.41 16.88
CA PHE A 61 5.15 -1.64 16.54
C PHE A 61 4.19 -1.06 17.60
N ASN A 62 4.45 -1.36 18.88
CA ASN A 62 3.69 -0.83 20.00
C ASN A 62 3.89 0.68 20.18
N LEU A 63 5.10 1.19 19.96
CA LEU A 63 5.39 2.64 20.03
C LEU A 63 4.60 3.44 18.98
N LEU A 64 4.50 2.93 17.76
CA LEU A 64 3.72 3.56 16.69
C LEU A 64 2.21 3.45 16.94
N GLY A 65 1.81 2.55 17.84
CA GLY A 65 0.43 2.33 18.27
C GLY A 65 -0.34 1.41 17.33
N TYR A 66 0.30 0.50 16.59
CA TYR A 66 -0.44 -0.51 15.83
C TYR A 66 -0.95 -1.63 16.75
N THR A 67 -1.89 -2.41 16.25
CA THR A 67 -2.53 -3.50 16.99
C THR A 67 -2.42 -4.78 16.18
N LYS A 68 -2.07 -5.88 16.84
CA LYS A 68 -2.05 -7.22 16.24
C LYS A 68 -3.48 -7.74 16.24
N TRP A 69 -4.16 -7.61 15.11
CA TRP A 69 -5.51 -8.13 14.94
C TRP A 69 -5.49 -9.63 14.63
N PRO A 70 -6.54 -10.38 14.98
CA PRO A 70 -6.74 -11.73 14.48
C PRO A 70 -6.75 -11.74 12.95
N LYS A 71 -6.27 -12.82 12.33
CA LYS A 71 -6.18 -12.96 10.87
C LYS A 71 -7.53 -12.69 10.18
N GLU A 72 -8.63 -13.13 10.80
CA GLU A 72 -10.00 -12.90 10.33
C GLU A 72 -10.36 -11.42 10.17
N VAL A 73 -9.72 -10.52 10.92
CA VAL A 73 -9.94 -9.07 10.82
C VAL A 73 -9.05 -8.49 9.72
N GLY A 74 -7.75 -8.75 9.82
CA GLY A 74 -6.77 -8.26 8.87
C GLY A 74 -5.35 -8.62 9.28
N PHE A 75 -4.43 -8.55 8.33
CA PHE A 75 -3.06 -8.98 8.48
C PHE A 75 -2.12 -8.17 7.59
N TYR A 76 -0.81 -8.28 7.82
CA TYR A 76 0.21 -7.77 6.92
C TYR A 76 0.50 -8.81 5.85
N ASN A 77 0.35 -8.43 4.59
CA ASN A 77 0.58 -9.31 3.45
C ASN A 77 2.09 -9.51 3.16
N ALA A 78 2.42 -10.26 2.10
CA ALA A 78 3.80 -10.54 1.69
C ALA A 78 4.65 -9.26 1.46
N GLY A 79 4.01 -8.16 1.07
CA GLY A 79 4.63 -6.86 0.89
C GLY A 79 4.67 -6.00 2.16
N ASP A 80 4.34 -6.55 3.34
CA ASP A 80 4.17 -5.84 4.61
C ASP A 80 3.11 -4.70 4.53
N ASN A 81 2.04 -4.86 3.72
CA ASN A 81 0.90 -3.93 3.70
C ASN A 81 -0.23 -4.49 4.55
N PHE A 82 -0.86 -3.66 5.38
CA PHE A 82 -2.01 -4.10 6.18
C PHE A 82 -3.27 -4.18 5.30
N GLU A 83 -3.83 -5.37 5.18
CA GLU A 83 -5.03 -5.67 4.42
C GLU A 83 -6.14 -6.13 5.36
N LEU A 84 -7.36 -5.65 5.11
CA LEU A 84 -8.57 -6.09 5.80
C LEU A 84 -9.22 -7.22 5.02
N THR A 85 -9.72 -8.23 5.73
CA THR A 85 -10.47 -9.31 5.09
C THR A 85 -11.81 -8.78 4.53
N PRO A 86 -12.34 -9.38 3.45
CA PRO A 86 -13.64 -9.00 2.90
C PRO A 86 -14.77 -9.07 3.95
N GLU A 87 -14.76 -10.10 4.79
CA GLU A 87 -15.74 -10.30 5.86
C GLU A 87 -15.64 -9.23 6.95
N ALA A 88 -14.43 -8.90 7.39
CA ALA A 88 -14.24 -7.85 8.38
C ALA A 88 -14.68 -6.48 7.84
N MET A 89 -14.36 -6.18 6.58
CA MET A 89 -14.79 -4.93 5.94
C MET A 89 -16.31 -4.83 5.85
N PHE A 90 -17.00 -5.92 5.49
CA PHE A 90 -18.46 -5.92 5.46
C PHE A 90 -19.09 -5.79 6.85
N ARG A 91 -18.51 -6.44 7.88
CA ARG A 91 -18.95 -6.26 9.27
C ARG A 91 -18.73 -4.83 9.77
N LEU A 92 -17.63 -4.19 9.37
CA LEU A 92 -17.39 -2.77 9.66
C LEU A 92 -18.42 -1.89 8.96
N TYR A 93 -18.77 -2.18 7.71
CA TYR A 93 -19.87 -1.50 7.03
C TYR A 93 -21.17 -1.60 7.82
N LEU A 94 -21.63 -2.81 8.17
CA LEU A 94 -22.88 -2.99 8.90
C LEU A 94 -22.94 -2.22 10.22
N LYS A 95 -21.81 -2.12 10.94
CA LYS A 95 -21.72 -1.40 12.21
C LYS A 95 -21.67 0.12 12.06
N ASN A 96 -21.07 0.62 10.97
CA ASN A 96 -20.73 2.04 10.84
C ASN A 96 -21.48 2.76 9.71
N ARG A 97 -22.34 2.07 8.95
CA ARG A 97 -22.98 2.62 7.75
C ARG A 97 -23.86 3.84 8.00
N ASP A 98 -24.31 4.06 9.24
CA ASP A 98 -25.13 5.21 9.66
C ASP A 98 -24.32 6.25 10.46
N GLU A 99 -23.03 6.02 10.70
CA GLU A 99 -22.16 6.92 11.46
C GLU A 99 -21.83 8.21 10.70
N ALA A 100 -21.57 9.29 11.43
CA ALA A 100 -21.33 10.61 10.84
C ALA A 100 -20.08 10.67 9.94
N PHE A 101 -19.05 9.88 10.26
CA PHE A 101 -17.81 9.83 9.47
C PHE A 101 -17.94 9.01 8.19
N TRP A 102 -19.02 8.24 8.03
CA TRP A 102 -19.23 7.35 6.90
C TRP A 102 -19.59 8.15 5.64
N THR A 103 -19.00 7.78 4.50
CA THR A 103 -19.13 8.53 3.23
C THR A 103 -19.27 7.61 2.03
N ARG A 104 -19.58 8.21 0.86
CA ARG A 104 -19.59 7.54 -0.46
C ARG A 104 -18.34 6.69 -0.73
N LEU A 105 -17.16 7.18 -0.36
CA LEU A 105 -15.87 6.50 -0.57
C LEU A 105 -15.71 5.26 0.32
N HIS A 106 -16.36 5.26 1.50
CA HIS A 106 -16.36 4.08 2.35
C HIS A 106 -17.23 2.97 1.73
N ASN A 107 -18.41 3.30 1.19
CA ASN A 107 -19.25 2.33 0.47
C ASN A 107 -18.51 1.74 -0.75
N GLU A 108 -17.90 2.58 -1.58
CA GLU A 108 -17.06 2.14 -2.70
C GLU A 108 -15.96 1.17 -2.23
N LYS A 109 -15.21 1.56 -1.20
CA LYS A 109 -14.13 0.73 -0.66
C LYS A 109 -14.62 -0.62 -0.13
N VAL A 110 -15.79 -0.67 0.51
CA VAL A 110 -16.38 -1.94 0.96
C VAL A 110 -16.70 -2.85 -0.22
N VAL A 111 -17.27 -2.32 -1.31
CA VAL A 111 -17.53 -3.09 -2.53
C VAL A 111 -16.23 -3.63 -3.13
N VAL A 112 -15.16 -2.81 -3.19
CA VAL A 112 -13.84 -3.23 -3.67
C VAL A 112 -13.28 -4.39 -2.84
N HIS A 113 -13.36 -4.32 -1.51
CA HIS A 113 -12.94 -5.42 -0.64
C HIS A 113 -13.77 -6.70 -0.83
N LEU A 114 -15.03 -6.59 -1.27
CA LEU A 114 -15.89 -7.75 -1.54
C LEU A 114 -15.63 -8.40 -2.91
N MET A 115 -14.95 -7.73 -3.85
CA MET A 115 -14.78 -8.22 -5.23
C MET A 115 -14.18 -9.65 -5.34
N PRO A 116 -13.14 -10.04 -4.57
CA PRO A 116 -12.63 -11.41 -4.63
C PRO A 116 -13.69 -12.44 -4.25
N LYS A 117 -14.50 -12.14 -3.23
CA LYS A 117 -15.60 -13.01 -2.80
C LYS A 117 -16.75 -13.03 -3.79
N VAL A 118 -17.06 -11.89 -4.41
CA VAL A 118 -18.04 -11.78 -5.50
C VAL A 118 -17.63 -12.63 -6.69
N GLU A 119 -16.36 -12.67 -7.08
CA GLU A 119 -15.92 -13.54 -8.17
C GLU A 119 -16.01 -15.03 -7.78
N SER A 120 -15.70 -15.37 -6.52
CA SER A 120 -15.73 -16.76 -6.03
C SER A 120 -17.14 -17.33 -5.85
N ASP A 121 -18.07 -16.54 -5.30
CA ASP A 121 -19.49 -16.90 -5.13
C ASP A 121 -20.37 -15.66 -5.39
N PRO A 122 -20.70 -15.41 -6.68
CA PRO A 122 -21.50 -14.26 -7.05
C PRO A 122 -22.88 -14.25 -6.40
N LYS A 123 -23.50 -15.41 -6.18
CA LYS A 123 -24.89 -15.50 -5.70
C LYS A 123 -25.00 -14.95 -4.27
N GLN A 124 -24.06 -15.31 -3.41
CA GLN A 124 -24.07 -14.86 -2.02
C GLN A 124 -23.62 -13.40 -1.89
N TYR A 125 -22.51 -13.04 -2.54
CA TYR A 125 -21.88 -11.74 -2.28
C TYR A 125 -22.45 -10.60 -3.12
N MET A 126 -23.07 -10.86 -4.27
CA MET A 126 -23.78 -9.80 -5.01
C MET A 126 -24.97 -9.25 -4.23
N GLU A 127 -25.63 -10.05 -3.36
CA GLU A 127 -26.69 -9.51 -2.52
C GLU A 127 -26.16 -8.55 -1.46
N ARG A 128 -24.94 -8.78 -0.94
CA ARG A 128 -24.26 -7.82 -0.05
C ARG A 128 -23.91 -6.53 -0.80
N VAL A 129 -23.44 -6.65 -2.05
CA VAL A 129 -23.19 -5.48 -2.91
C VAL A 129 -24.49 -4.72 -3.19
N ASN A 130 -25.61 -5.42 -3.41
CA ASN A 130 -26.93 -4.81 -3.59
C ASN A 130 -27.39 -4.05 -2.34
N ASP A 131 -27.20 -4.62 -1.14
CA ASP A 131 -27.52 -3.93 0.12
C ASP A 131 -26.72 -2.63 0.26
N ILE A 132 -25.41 -2.68 -0.01
CA ILE A 132 -24.54 -1.48 0.00
C ILE A 132 -25.02 -0.46 -1.02
N PHE A 133 -25.41 -0.90 -2.23
CA PHE A 133 -25.92 -0.02 -3.28
C PHE A 133 -27.22 0.67 -2.86
N ARG A 134 -28.21 -0.07 -2.35
CA ARG A 134 -29.48 0.47 -1.85
C ARG A 134 -29.24 1.48 -0.73
N HIS A 135 -28.38 1.13 0.23
CA HIS A 135 -28.01 2.02 1.32
C HIS A 135 -27.33 3.29 0.81
N HIS A 136 -26.41 3.17 -0.16
CA HIS A 136 -25.73 4.31 -0.75
C HIS A 136 -26.72 5.28 -1.40
N ILE A 137 -27.62 4.77 -2.25
CA ILE A 137 -28.65 5.60 -2.92
C ILE A 137 -29.52 6.29 -1.86
N LYS A 138 -29.94 5.57 -0.82
CA LYS A 138 -30.77 6.14 0.25
C LYS A 138 -30.06 7.28 1.02
N ARG A 139 -28.76 7.14 1.28
CA ARG A 139 -28.01 8.08 2.13
C ARG A 139 -27.36 9.23 1.36
N PHE A 140 -26.83 8.96 0.18
CA PHE A 140 -26.00 9.91 -0.59
C PHE A 140 -26.57 10.23 -1.99
N GLY A 141 -27.60 9.50 -2.44
CA GLY A 141 -28.08 9.58 -3.81
C GLY A 141 -27.22 8.78 -4.79
N SER A 142 -27.51 8.92 -6.07
CA SER A 142 -26.75 8.30 -7.15
C SER A 142 -25.48 9.09 -7.45
N ASP A 143 -24.32 8.43 -7.48
CA ASP A 143 -23.06 9.04 -7.87
C ASP A 143 -22.14 8.11 -8.67
N HIS A 144 -21.12 8.68 -9.32
CA HIS A 144 -20.18 7.91 -10.15
C HIS A 144 -19.44 6.82 -9.37
N TYR A 145 -19.12 7.04 -8.09
CA TYR A 145 -18.32 6.09 -7.31
C TYR A 145 -19.08 4.80 -7.09
N ILE A 146 -20.33 4.88 -6.64
CA ILE A 146 -21.10 3.67 -6.36
C ILE A 146 -21.48 2.91 -7.61
N TYR A 147 -21.89 3.60 -8.68
CA TYR A 147 -22.23 2.95 -9.94
C TYR A 147 -21.01 2.22 -10.51
N ASN A 148 -19.85 2.88 -10.55
CA ASN A 148 -18.63 2.24 -11.02
C ASN A 148 -18.20 1.06 -10.14
N ALA A 149 -18.32 1.16 -8.82
CA ALA A 149 -17.98 0.05 -7.92
C ALA A 149 -18.90 -1.17 -8.13
N VAL A 150 -20.21 -0.95 -8.26
CA VAL A 150 -21.19 -2.03 -8.47
C VAL A 150 -21.06 -2.61 -9.88
N MET A 151 -20.79 -1.80 -10.90
CA MET A 151 -20.48 -2.28 -12.26
C MET A 151 -19.23 -3.15 -12.27
N GLN A 152 -18.17 -2.74 -11.57
CA GLN A 152 -16.96 -3.55 -11.47
C GLN A 152 -17.22 -4.87 -10.72
N ALA A 153 -18.02 -4.86 -9.66
CA ALA A 153 -18.44 -6.08 -8.98
C ALA A 153 -19.27 -7.00 -9.90
N ALA A 154 -20.20 -6.45 -10.68
CA ALA A 154 -20.97 -7.20 -11.68
C ALA A 154 -20.08 -7.77 -12.80
N ALA A 155 -19.04 -7.04 -13.22
CA ALA A 155 -18.04 -7.52 -14.16
C ALA A 155 -17.30 -8.76 -13.62
N PHE A 156 -16.85 -8.72 -12.36
CA PHE A 156 -16.25 -9.89 -11.68
C PHE A 156 -17.24 -11.04 -11.46
N ALA A 157 -18.51 -10.73 -11.24
CA ALA A 157 -19.59 -11.72 -11.23
C ALA A 157 -19.91 -12.32 -12.62
N LYS A 158 -19.25 -11.85 -13.69
CA LYS A 158 -19.47 -12.23 -15.09
C LYS A 158 -20.88 -11.91 -15.59
N ASP A 159 -21.52 -10.89 -15.01
CA ASP A 159 -22.88 -10.44 -15.33
C ASP A 159 -22.84 -9.22 -16.26
N LEU A 160 -22.49 -9.46 -17.52
CA LEU A 160 -22.45 -8.41 -18.55
C LEU A 160 -23.81 -7.70 -18.76
N PRO A 161 -24.97 -8.40 -18.80
CA PRO A 161 -26.27 -7.72 -18.94
C PRO A 161 -26.52 -6.70 -17.83
N ARG A 162 -26.14 -7.03 -16.59
CA ARG A 162 -26.27 -6.10 -15.47
C ARG A 162 -25.34 -4.90 -15.59
N CYS A 163 -24.12 -5.07 -16.11
CA CYS A 163 -23.24 -3.94 -16.42
C CYS A 163 -23.86 -3.01 -17.47
N GLU A 164 -24.45 -3.56 -18.52
CA GLU A 164 -25.15 -2.79 -19.57
C GLU A 164 -26.38 -2.05 -19.02
N GLN A 165 -27.14 -2.69 -18.13
CA GLN A 165 -28.24 -2.06 -17.41
C GLN A 165 -27.76 -0.88 -16.57
N LEU A 166 -26.73 -1.05 -15.75
CA LEU A 166 -26.18 0.01 -14.89
C LEU A 166 -25.65 1.19 -15.71
N LEU A 167 -25.01 0.93 -16.86
CA LEU A 167 -24.60 1.97 -17.80
C LEU A 167 -25.80 2.74 -18.38
N GLY A 168 -26.87 2.02 -18.75
CA GLY A 168 -28.12 2.62 -19.20
C GLY A 168 -28.78 3.48 -18.11
N GLU A 169 -28.80 2.98 -16.87
CA GLU A 169 -29.29 3.73 -15.71
C GLU A 169 -28.49 5.01 -15.49
N MET A 170 -27.15 4.96 -15.47
CA MET A 170 -26.28 6.13 -15.34
C MET A 170 -26.64 7.22 -16.37
N ARG A 171 -26.79 6.82 -17.64
CA ARG A 171 -27.20 7.75 -18.71
C ARG A 171 -28.59 8.35 -18.46
N SER A 172 -29.55 7.52 -18.03
CA SER A 172 -30.93 7.96 -17.79
C SER A 172 -31.07 8.97 -16.65
N ILE A 173 -30.24 8.86 -15.62
CA ILE A 173 -30.24 9.76 -14.46
C ILE A 173 -29.30 10.96 -14.63
N GLY A 174 -28.68 11.11 -15.81
CA GLY A 174 -27.77 12.21 -16.13
C GLY A 174 -26.38 12.09 -15.50
N LEU A 175 -25.98 10.92 -15.03
CA LEU A 175 -24.59 10.65 -14.66
C LEU A 175 -23.82 10.26 -15.91
N GLU A 176 -23.07 11.22 -16.47
CA GLU A 176 -22.23 10.97 -17.64
C GLU A 176 -21.22 9.84 -17.35
N PRO A 177 -21.20 8.76 -18.15
CA PRO A 177 -20.22 7.69 -18.02
C PRO A 177 -18.79 8.23 -18.09
N ASN A 178 -17.95 7.85 -17.14
CA ASN A 178 -16.56 8.33 -17.06
C ASN A 178 -15.56 7.25 -17.52
N ALA A 179 -14.26 7.58 -17.50
CA ALA A 179 -13.19 6.64 -17.86
C ALA A 179 -13.32 5.28 -17.17
N GLN A 180 -13.57 5.29 -15.85
CA GLN A 180 -13.71 4.06 -15.06
C GLN A 180 -14.94 3.26 -15.50
N THR A 181 -16.05 3.92 -15.86
CA THR A 181 -17.25 3.27 -16.39
C THR A 181 -16.94 2.46 -17.64
N TYR A 182 -16.25 3.06 -18.62
CA TYR A 182 -15.88 2.37 -19.86
C TYR A 182 -14.85 1.26 -19.65
N VAL A 183 -13.88 1.46 -18.75
CA VAL A 183 -12.93 0.41 -18.37
C VAL A 183 -13.64 -0.79 -17.72
N ASN A 184 -14.63 -0.53 -16.86
CA ASN A 184 -15.46 -1.59 -16.26
C ASN A 184 -16.25 -2.37 -17.31
N MET A 185 -16.77 -1.70 -18.34
CA MET A 185 -17.46 -2.37 -19.47
C MET A 185 -16.49 -3.25 -20.27
N MET A 186 -15.29 -2.76 -20.58
CA MET A 186 -14.26 -3.55 -21.25
C MET A 186 -13.84 -4.78 -20.44
N LEU A 187 -13.67 -4.61 -19.12
CA LEU A 187 -13.41 -5.70 -18.19
C LEU A 187 -14.57 -6.72 -18.18
N ALA A 188 -15.82 -6.26 -18.12
CA ALA A 188 -16.99 -7.13 -18.14
C ALA A 188 -17.09 -7.96 -19.42
N VAL A 189 -16.88 -7.32 -20.59
CA VAL A 189 -16.85 -8.02 -21.89
C VAL A 189 -15.78 -9.10 -21.89
N ARG A 190 -14.57 -8.79 -21.40
CA ARG A 190 -13.47 -9.74 -21.31
C ARG A 190 -13.78 -10.92 -20.38
N LEU A 191 -14.25 -10.65 -19.16
CA LEU A 191 -14.51 -11.68 -18.15
C LEU A 191 -15.73 -12.56 -18.50
N ALA A 192 -16.71 -12.01 -19.20
CA ALA A 192 -17.86 -12.75 -19.72
C ALA A 192 -17.53 -13.55 -21.00
N GLY A 193 -16.34 -13.40 -21.58
CA GLY A 193 -15.94 -14.05 -22.83
C GLY A 193 -16.70 -13.55 -24.06
N ALA A 194 -17.21 -12.31 -24.02
CA ALA A 194 -17.91 -11.70 -25.13
C ALA A 194 -16.94 -11.21 -26.24
N PRO A 195 -17.43 -10.99 -27.47
CA PRO A 195 -16.58 -10.65 -28.61
C PRO A 195 -15.78 -9.37 -28.37
N ARG A 196 -14.53 -9.37 -28.86
CA ARG A 196 -13.58 -8.26 -28.69
C ARG A 196 -14.11 -6.95 -29.27
N GLU A 197 -14.90 -7.04 -30.35
CA GLU A 197 -15.53 -5.92 -31.03
C GLU A 197 -16.46 -5.14 -30.10
N LYS A 198 -17.11 -5.81 -29.12
CA LYS A 198 -17.93 -5.13 -28.11
C LYS A 198 -17.07 -4.28 -27.18
N ALA A 199 -15.93 -4.79 -26.72
CA ALA A 199 -14.99 -4.03 -25.90
C ALA A 199 -14.42 -2.84 -26.68
N GLU A 200 -14.12 -3.02 -27.96
CA GLU A 200 -13.66 -1.95 -28.84
C GLU A 200 -14.74 -0.88 -29.06
N ALA A 201 -16.01 -1.27 -29.16
CA ALA A 201 -17.12 -0.34 -29.26
C ALA A 201 -17.24 0.53 -28.00
N TYR A 202 -17.16 -0.05 -26.80
CA TYR A 202 -17.15 0.72 -25.55
C TYR A 202 -15.93 1.64 -25.43
N PHE A 203 -14.75 1.18 -25.86
CA PHE A 203 -13.56 2.03 -25.92
C PHE A 203 -13.76 3.23 -26.86
N LYS A 204 -14.22 3.00 -28.09
CA LYS A 204 -14.49 4.07 -29.07
C LYS A 204 -15.56 5.03 -28.58
N GLU A 205 -16.58 4.53 -27.90
CA GLU A 205 -17.61 5.36 -27.29
C GLU A 205 -17.03 6.24 -26.18
N GLY A 206 -16.18 5.69 -25.31
CA GLY A 206 -15.50 6.44 -24.25
C GLY A 206 -14.57 7.52 -24.79
N VAL A 207 -13.91 7.28 -25.93
CA VAL A 207 -13.11 8.31 -26.60
C VAL A 207 -13.98 9.38 -27.26
N LYS A 208 -15.09 8.99 -27.90
CA LYS A 208 -16.03 9.93 -28.53
C LYS A 208 -16.71 10.86 -27.52
N THR A 209 -16.95 10.36 -26.30
CA THR A 209 -17.55 11.11 -25.19
C THR A 209 -16.52 11.91 -24.38
N ASP A 210 -15.24 11.91 -24.78
CA ASP A 210 -14.12 12.57 -24.10
C ASP A 210 -13.87 12.06 -22.66
N ALA A 211 -14.47 10.92 -22.30
CA ALA A 211 -14.20 10.24 -21.04
C ALA A 211 -12.82 9.55 -21.05
N LEU A 212 -12.36 9.10 -22.22
CA LEU A 212 -11.04 8.51 -22.44
C LEU A 212 -10.24 9.36 -23.43
N SER A 213 -9.08 9.85 -23.00
CA SER A 213 -8.13 10.52 -23.89
C SER A 213 -7.11 9.51 -24.42
N ALA A 214 -7.07 9.35 -25.75
CA ALA A 214 -6.11 8.52 -26.46
C ALA A 214 -5.06 9.41 -27.14
N VAL A 215 -3.77 9.15 -26.90
CA VAL A 215 -2.67 9.91 -27.53
C VAL A 215 -2.17 9.19 -28.79
N MET A 216 -2.24 7.86 -28.81
CA MET A 216 -1.90 7.06 -29.99
C MET A 216 -3.14 6.75 -30.84
N ARG A 217 -2.94 6.01 -31.93
CA ARG A 217 -4.04 5.51 -32.77
C ARG A 217 -4.98 4.64 -31.91
N LEU A 218 -6.29 4.76 -32.14
CA LEU A 218 -7.33 4.14 -31.30
C LEU A 218 -7.19 2.62 -31.17
N ASP A 219 -6.80 1.94 -32.24
CA ASP A 219 -6.55 0.51 -32.22
C ASP A 219 -5.37 0.13 -31.30
N THR A 220 -4.31 0.94 -31.28
CA THR A 220 -3.10 0.70 -30.49
C THR A 220 -3.39 0.93 -29.01
N GLU A 221 -4.06 2.02 -28.67
CA GLU A 221 -4.51 2.28 -27.29
C GLU A 221 -5.44 1.19 -26.79
N PHE A 222 -6.41 0.76 -27.61
CA PHE A 222 -7.29 -0.34 -27.26
C PHE A 222 -6.52 -1.65 -27.02
N GLN A 223 -5.55 -1.99 -27.87
CA GLN A 223 -4.66 -3.15 -27.63
C GLN A 223 -3.92 -2.99 -26.30
N MET A 224 -3.36 -1.83 -26.00
CA MET A 224 -2.67 -1.57 -24.73
C MET A 224 -3.58 -1.76 -23.51
N TRP A 225 -4.83 -1.28 -23.58
CA TRP A 225 -5.83 -1.51 -22.53
C TRP A 225 -6.14 -2.99 -22.36
N MET A 226 -6.34 -3.72 -23.45
CA MET A 226 -6.60 -5.16 -23.41
C MET A 226 -5.41 -5.95 -22.84
N ASP A 227 -4.17 -5.58 -23.20
CA ASP A 227 -2.96 -6.17 -22.64
C ASP A 227 -2.86 -5.93 -21.12
N GLN A 228 -3.22 -4.73 -20.64
CA GLN A 228 -3.25 -4.48 -19.19
C GLN A 228 -4.31 -5.32 -18.48
N LEU A 229 -5.51 -5.44 -19.06
CA LEU A 229 -6.57 -6.29 -18.50
C LEU A 229 -6.18 -7.77 -18.52
N GLU A 230 -5.43 -8.22 -19.52
CA GLU A 230 -4.88 -9.58 -19.58
C GLU A 230 -3.85 -9.82 -18.48
N ARG A 231 -2.90 -8.88 -18.28
CA ARG A 231 -1.92 -8.96 -17.20
C ARG A 231 -2.55 -8.93 -15.82
N LEU A 232 -3.62 -8.14 -15.63
CA LEU A 232 -4.39 -8.14 -14.38
C LEU A 232 -5.06 -9.49 -14.13
N GLY A 233 -5.64 -10.10 -15.16
CA GLY A 233 -6.32 -11.39 -15.03
C GLY A 233 -7.67 -11.27 -14.32
N SER A 234 -7.96 -12.23 -13.45
CA SER A 234 -9.10 -12.24 -12.53
C SER A 234 -8.74 -13.10 -11.32
N PHE A 235 -9.53 -13.07 -10.25
CA PHE A 235 -9.23 -13.82 -9.02
C PHE A 235 -9.32 -15.34 -9.23
N THR A 236 -10.17 -15.79 -10.16
CA THR A 236 -10.35 -17.22 -10.50
C THR A 236 -9.57 -17.67 -11.74
N ALA A 237 -8.83 -16.77 -12.40
CA ALA A 237 -8.02 -17.11 -13.56
C ALA A 237 -6.79 -17.97 -13.16
N LYS A 238 -6.18 -18.64 -14.13
CA LYS A 238 -4.91 -19.36 -13.93
C LYS A 238 -3.66 -18.48 -14.02
N SER A 239 -3.81 -17.30 -14.62
CA SER A 239 -2.73 -16.34 -14.86
C SER A 239 -3.23 -14.91 -14.68
N GLY A 240 -2.28 -14.03 -14.41
CA GLY A 240 -2.51 -12.61 -14.14
C GLY A 240 -2.32 -12.26 -12.66
N TYR A 241 -2.11 -10.97 -12.38
CA TYR A 241 -1.77 -10.51 -11.04
C TYR A 241 -2.83 -10.84 -9.98
N LEU A 242 -4.12 -10.77 -10.34
CA LEU A 242 -5.22 -11.06 -9.41
C LEU A 242 -5.37 -12.56 -9.11
N SER A 243 -4.81 -13.45 -9.93
CA SER A 243 -4.86 -14.89 -9.71
C SER A 243 -3.86 -15.40 -8.66
N VAL A 244 -2.91 -14.56 -8.25
CA VAL A 244 -1.89 -14.94 -7.26
C VAL A 244 -2.43 -14.74 -5.85
N ASN A 245 -2.76 -15.85 -5.19
CA ASN A 245 -3.37 -15.86 -3.85
C ASN A 245 -2.37 -16.11 -2.70
N GLU A 246 -1.09 -15.78 -2.89
CA GLU A 246 -0.07 -15.93 -1.87
C GLU A 246 -0.05 -14.70 -0.94
N GLU A 247 -0.83 -14.76 0.14
CA GLU A 247 -1.04 -13.60 1.04
C GLU A 247 0.16 -13.28 1.94
N GLY A 248 0.98 -14.26 2.34
CA GLY A 248 2.11 -14.04 3.26
C GLY A 248 1.70 -13.52 4.65
N ALA A 249 0.51 -13.92 5.13
CA ALA A 249 -0.17 -13.33 6.28
C ALA A 249 0.65 -13.34 7.57
N LYS A 250 0.87 -12.14 8.13
CA LYS A 250 1.58 -11.93 9.41
C LYS A 250 0.83 -10.92 10.29
N PRO A 251 0.85 -11.08 11.62
CA PRO A 251 0.21 -10.12 12.54
C PRO A 251 1.01 -8.81 12.69
N MET A 252 2.27 -8.79 12.23
CA MET A 252 3.19 -7.65 12.29
C MET A 252 4.11 -7.67 11.06
N PRO A 253 4.53 -6.51 10.53
CA PRO A 253 5.51 -6.43 9.45
C PRO A 253 6.81 -7.14 9.80
N CYS A 254 7.48 -7.70 8.79
CA CYS A 254 8.82 -8.24 8.97
C CYS A 254 9.82 -7.13 9.32
N ASP A 255 9.67 -5.96 8.70
CA ASP A 255 10.60 -4.84 8.87
C ASP A 255 9.89 -3.53 9.24
N MET A 256 9.96 -3.17 10.53
CA MET A 256 9.36 -1.94 11.04
C MET A 256 10.07 -0.66 10.56
N TRP A 257 11.28 -0.77 10.00
CA TRP A 257 12.04 0.36 9.44
C TRP A 257 12.09 0.35 7.92
N ALA A 258 11.24 -0.46 7.26
CA ALA A 258 11.06 -0.41 5.82
C ALA A 258 10.73 1.01 5.34
N LEU A 259 11.26 1.38 4.18
CA LEU A 259 11.07 2.69 3.58
C LEU A 259 10.06 2.59 2.43
N TRP A 260 9.24 3.62 2.25
CA TRP A 260 8.48 3.81 1.01
C TRP A 260 9.16 4.80 0.06
N GLY A 261 10.16 5.53 0.55
CA GLY A 261 10.89 6.56 -0.19
C GLY A 261 12.40 6.50 0.02
N TRP A 262 13.07 7.65 0.00
CA TRP A 262 14.54 7.71 -0.16
C TRP A 262 15.33 7.78 1.15
N HIS A 263 14.67 7.99 2.29
CA HIS A 263 15.34 8.24 3.57
C HIS A 263 14.46 7.77 4.74
N ARG A 264 15.05 7.49 5.92
CA ARG A 264 14.31 7.06 7.14
C ARG A 264 13.19 7.98 7.61
N SER A 265 13.15 9.24 7.15
CA SER A 265 12.01 10.13 7.39
C SER A 265 10.78 9.75 6.56
N GLU A 266 10.98 9.06 5.45
CA GLU A 266 9.97 8.50 4.55
C GLU A 266 9.83 6.99 4.83
N ALA A 267 9.74 6.65 6.13
CA ALA A 267 9.47 5.30 6.60
C ALA A 267 8.04 4.90 6.27
N LYS A 268 7.85 3.62 5.92
CA LYS A 268 6.56 3.01 5.60
C LYS A 268 5.61 3.03 6.81
N PHE A 269 6.14 2.72 7.99
CA PHE A 269 5.38 2.71 9.23
C PHE A 269 5.68 3.96 10.05
N ILE A 270 4.63 4.74 10.33
CA ILE A 270 4.71 6.00 11.09
C ILE A 270 3.74 5.99 12.27
N SER A 271 3.90 6.92 13.20
CA SER A 271 3.01 7.02 14.36
C SER A 271 1.62 7.48 13.95
N ARG A 272 0.57 7.08 14.69
CA ARG A 272 -0.82 7.54 14.45
C ARG A 272 -0.95 9.07 14.33
N LYS A 273 -0.26 9.84 15.19
CA LYS A 273 -0.27 11.31 15.12
C LYS A 273 0.21 11.83 13.77
N ARG A 274 1.36 11.33 13.30
CA ARG A 274 1.91 11.70 11.99
C ARG A 274 0.99 11.27 10.84
N MET A 275 0.32 10.11 10.96
CA MET A 275 -0.67 9.68 9.97
C MET A 275 -1.85 10.66 9.91
N ILE A 276 -2.38 11.10 11.06
CA ILE A 276 -3.43 12.13 11.11
C ILE A 276 -2.95 13.43 10.44
N ASP A 277 -1.72 13.87 10.74
CA ASP A 277 -1.14 15.07 10.10
C ASP A 277 -0.96 14.91 8.58
N GLU A 278 -0.71 13.70 8.08
CA GLU A 278 -0.68 13.37 6.65
C GLU A 278 -2.07 13.45 6.04
N GLN A 279 -3.10 12.86 6.67
CA GLN A 279 -4.49 12.94 6.20
C GLN A 279 -5.02 14.38 6.16
N VAL A 280 -4.71 15.19 7.18
CA VAL A 280 -5.04 16.62 7.20
C VAL A 280 -4.35 17.35 6.05
N ARG A 281 -3.08 17.06 5.78
CA ARG A 281 -2.34 17.66 4.66
C ARG A 281 -2.94 17.28 3.30
N ASN A 282 -3.35 16.02 3.09
CA ASN A 282 -3.97 15.58 1.84
C ASN A 282 -5.25 16.39 1.56
N ARG A 283 -6.04 16.68 2.60
CA ARG A 283 -7.26 17.49 2.44
C ARG A 283 -6.99 18.99 2.27
N VAL A 284 -6.08 19.56 3.04
CA VAL A 284 -5.84 21.02 3.07
C VAL A 284 -4.91 21.49 1.94
N ARG A 285 -4.01 20.63 1.46
CA ARG A 285 -2.98 20.97 0.47
C ARG A 285 -3.07 20.14 -0.82
N SER A 286 -4.26 19.67 -1.18
CA SER A 286 -4.54 18.86 -2.37
C SER A 286 -3.99 19.47 -3.67
N GLY A 287 -4.03 20.79 -3.82
CA GLY A 287 -3.50 21.48 -5.01
C GLY A 287 -2.00 21.26 -5.27
N ARG A 288 -1.21 20.83 -4.26
CA ARG A 288 0.20 20.48 -4.46
C ARG A 288 0.40 19.17 -5.23
N GLU A 289 -0.59 18.28 -5.22
CA GLU A 289 -0.50 16.97 -5.89
C GLU A 289 -0.67 17.10 -7.41
N LEU A 290 -1.25 18.22 -7.86
CA LEU A 290 -1.48 18.51 -9.28
C LEU A 290 -0.22 18.93 -10.04
N VAL A 291 0.86 19.31 -9.33
CA VAL A 291 2.06 19.88 -9.95
C VAL A 291 3.33 19.16 -9.51
N GLY A 292 4.05 18.59 -10.48
CA GLY A 292 5.38 18.01 -10.27
C GLY A 292 6.48 18.87 -10.90
N THR A 293 7.40 19.42 -10.11
CA THR A 293 8.53 20.22 -10.62
C THR A 293 9.87 19.55 -10.42
N VAL A 294 10.84 19.81 -11.30
CA VAL A 294 12.23 19.35 -11.14
C VAL A 294 12.82 19.85 -9.82
N TYR A 295 12.54 21.11 -9.45
CA TYR A 295 12.96 21.68 -8.17
C TYR A 295 12.50 20.83 -6.98
N SER A 296 11.22 20.45 -6.92
CA SER A 296 10.70 19.62 -5.82
C SER A 296 11.36 18.24 -5.75
N LYS A 297 11.62 17.61 -6.90
CA LYS A 297 12.29 16.31 -7.00
C LYS A 297 13.74 16.39 -6.53
N SER A 298 14.48 17.41 -6.97
CA SER A 298 15.87 17.64 -6.53
C SER A 298 15.93 17.99 -5.05
N ARG A 299 15.00 18.81 -4.54
CA ARG A 299 14.95 19.19 -3.12
C ARG A 299 14.62 18.01 -2.19
N ARG A 300 13.94 16.98 -2.69
CA ARG A 300 13.62 15.74 -1.95
C ARG A 300 14.85 14.86 -1.71
N GLN A 301 15.92 15.00 -2.50
CA GLN A 301 17.12 14.18 -2.36
C GLN A 301 17.73 14.30 -0.95
N PRO A 302 18.01 13.19 -0.24
CA PRO A 302 18.36 13.23 1.18
C PRO A 302 19.86 13.38 1.46
N TRP A 303 20.68 13.75 0.45
CA TRP A 303 22.13 13.79 0.59
C TRP A 303 22.61 14.80 1.65
N ALA A 304 21.88 15.89 1.85
CA ALA A 304 22.13 16.90 2.89
C ALA A 304 21.28 16.69 4.15
N LYS A 305 20.43 15.66 4.20
CA LYS A 305 19.53 15.43 5.33
C LYS A 305 20.30 14.76 6.47
N TYR A 306 19.96 15.14 7.71
CA TYR A 306 20.64 14.59 8.88
C TYR A 306 20.39 13.08 9.03
N ASN A 307 21.46 12.30 8.85
CA ASN A 307 21.47 10.83 8.92
C ASN A 307 22.07 10.27 10.21
N GLY A 308 22.43 11.13 11.17
CA GLY A 308 23.06 10.71 12.43
C GLY A 308 22.14 9.95 13.38
N MET A 309 22.68 9.48 14.49
CA MET A 309 21.97 8.62 15.43
C MET A 309 21.26 9.44 16.51
N PHE A 310 20.05 9.01 16.87
CA PHE A 310 19.30 9.53 18.01
C PHE A 310 19.47 8.62 19.24
N PRO A 311 19.16 9.10 20.46
CA PRO A 311 19.24 8.26 21.66
C PRO A 311 18.47 6.93 21.56
N PHE A 312 17.31 6.93 20.90
CA PHE A 312 16.51 5.71 20.68
C PHE A 312 17.14 4.76 19.65
N ASP A 313 18.05 5.22 18.80
CA ASP A 313 18.78 4.34 17.86
C ASP A 313 19.84 3.49 18.61
N TYR A 314 20.20 3.88 19.84
CA TYR A 314 21.10 3.12 20.72
C TYR A 314 20.33 2.33 21.78
N ASN A 315 19.35 2.96 22.44
CA ASN A 315 18.61 2.37 23.56
C ASN A 315 17.43 1.49 23.10
N GLY A 316 17.03 1.59 21.84
CA GLY A 316 15.83 1.00 21.29
C GLY A 316 14.59 1.89 21.39
N PRO A 317 13.47 1.47 20.76
CA PRO A 317 12.22 2.20 20.82
C PRO A 317 11.71 2.36 22.25
N ALA A 318 11.08 3.49 22.53
CA ALA A 318 10.47 3.73 23.83
C ALA A 318 9.39 2.67 24.12
N ARG A 319 9.44 2.07 25.32
CA ARG A 319 8.50 1.02 25.73
C ARG A 319 7.11 1.60 25.90
N ARG A 320 6.18 1.18 25.04
CA ARG A 320 4.74 1.44 25.17
C ARG A 320 4.03 0.10 25.35
N ARG A 321 3.00 0.08 26.20
CA ARG A 321 2.15 -1.11 26.35
C ARG A 321 1.39 -1.34 25.05
N GLY A 322 1.34 -2.59 24.60
CA GLY A 322 0.43 -2.98 23.53
C GLY A 322 -1.03 -2.83 23.98
N VAL A 323 -1.95 -2.91 23.02
CA VAL A 323 -3.39 -2.97 23.33
C VAL A 323 -3.69 -4.33 23.97
N ALA A 324 -4.25 -4.32 25.17
CA ALA A 324 -4.75 -5.51 25.84
C ALA A 324 -6.25 -5.66 25.59
N PHE A 325 -6.70 -6.89 25.34
CA PHE A 325 -8.10 -7.23 25.10
C PHE A 325 -8.60 -8.19 26.19
N GLU A 326 -8.50 -7.75 27.46
CA GLU A 326 -8.90 -8.57 28.63
C GLU A 326 -10.41 -8.84 28.64
N ASP A 327 -11.20 -7.92 28.10
CA ASP A 327 -12.67 -8.04 27.98
C ASP A 327 -13.11 -8.85 26.74
N ALA A 328 -12.18 -9.43 25.98
CA ALA A 328 -12.54 -10.24 24.83
C ALA A 328 -13.25 -11.54 25.28
N PRO A 329 -14.30 -11.97 24.56
CA PRO A 329 -14.94 -13.25 24.86
C PRO A 329 -13.95 -14.40 24.70
N ALA A 330 -14.15 -15.47 25.48
CA ALA A 330 -13.31 -16.66 25.39
C ALA A 330 -13.35 -17.25 23.96
N PRO A 331 -12.20 -17.64 23.39
CA PRO A 331 -12.14 -18.16 22.03
C PRO A 331 -12.80 -19.54 21.95
N GLN A 332 -13.91 -19.64 21.21
CA GLN A 332 -14.69 -20.88 21.09
C GLN A 332 -14.08 -21.86 20.07
N HIS A 333 -13.56 -21.35 18.94
CA HIS A 333 -13.06 -22.15 17.82
C HIS A 333 -11.53 -22.16 17.70
N ASN A 334 -10.79 -22.10 18.81
CA ASN A 334 -9.32 -21.96 18.79
C ASN A 334 -8.57 -23.14 18.13
N LYS A 335 -9.24 -24.28 17.93
CA LYS A 335 -8.68 -25.45 17.23
C LYS A 335 -8.92 -25.41 15.72
N GLU A 336 -9.87 -24.60 15.26
CA GLU A 336 -10.18 -24.43 13.83
C GLU A 336 -9.27 -23.35 13.26
N VAL A 337 -8.67 -23.63 12.10
CA VAL A 337 -7.76 -22.68 11.45
C VAL A 337 -8.59 -21.72 10.59
N CYS A 338 -8.37 -20.43 10.77
CA CYS A 338 -8.92 -19.43 9.87
C CYS A 338 -8.32 -19.59 8.46
N GLU A 339 -9.20 -19.85 7.49
CA GLU A 339 -8.86 -20.00 6.07
C GLU A 339 -8.27 -18.71 5.45
N THR A 340 -7.92 -18.74 4.16
CA THR A 340 -7.48 -17.53 3.46
C THR A 340 -8.65 -16.56 3.28
N ALA A 341 -8.33 -15.27 3.27
CA ALA A 341 -9.36 -14.23 3.14
C ALA A 341 -10.05 -14.27 1.77
N PHE A 342 -9.34 -14.71 0.73
CA PHE A 342 -9.80 -14.91 -0.64
C PHE A 342 -9.01 -16.04 -1.29
#